data_AF-A0A970YPE6-F1
#
_entry.id   AF-A0A970YPE6-F1
#
_cell.length_a   1.000
_cell.length_b   1.000
_cell.length_c   1.000
_cell.angle_alpha   90.00
_cell.angle_beta   90.00
_cell.angle_gamma   90.00
#
_symmetry.space_group_name_H-M   'P 1'
#
loop_
_entity.id
_entity.type
_entity.pdbx_description
1 polymer ?
#
loop_
_entity_poly.entity_id
_entity_poly.type
_entity_poly.pdbx_seq_one_letter_code
_entity_poly.pdbx_strand_id
1 'polypeptide(L)'
;MAIVILKIPALLGIFIGIFIGLFCMTAVQGTHIADWFPTMHYGYTSISEAVLGADYTVADLVGGGGFDGMLWAVSVVLCSMSFAGVMESTGMLSDIAHRILSFAKNTGSLVTVTVVSCIVVNMLTADQYLAIILPGRMYKTAFEDRKLKAKNLSRCLEDSATLTSPIIPWNVCGATMSSFLGVPTAAYIPYAILNWLNPLISILYGYLGFTMEKMSDEEYEAILDQRRIDAELAAKAVQ
;
A
#
# COMPACT_ATOMS: atom_id res chain seq x y z
N MET A 1 -7.62 3.92 -18.47
CA MET A 1 -8.60 2.81 -18.59
C MET A 1 -8.22 1.77 -19.64
N ALA A 2 -7.95 2.14 -20.89
CA ALA A 2 -7.55 1.17 -21.94
C ALA A 2 -6.34 0.30 -21.55
N ILE A 3 -5.29 0.89 -20.96
CA ILE A 3 -4.08 0.18 -20.48
C ILE A 3 -4.42 -0.90 -19.42
N VAL A 4 -5.37 -0.61 -18.54
CA VAL A 4 -5.84 -1.53 -17.49
C VAL A 4 -6.65 -2.68 -18.11
N ILE A 5 -7.54 -2.38 -19.06
CA ILE A 5 -8.31 -3.38 -19.80
C ILE A 5 -7.39 -4.32 -20.58
N LEU A 6 -6.34 -3.77 -21.19
CA LEU A 6 -5.34 -4.50 -21.96
C LEU A 6 -4.30 -5.22 -21.09
N LYS A 7 -4.42 -5.15 -19.75
CA LYS A 7 -3.51 -5.81 -18.78
C LYS A 7 -2.03 -5.51 -19.05
N ILE A 8 -1.72 -4.31 -19.53
CA ILE A 8 -0.34 -3.88 -19.77
C ILE A 8 0.36 -3.76 -18.40
N PRO A 9 1.64 -4.18 -18.28
CA PRO A 9 2.42 -4.03 -17.05
C PRO A 9 2.35 -2.61 -16.48
N ALA A 10 2.17 -2.48 -15.16
CA ALA A 10 1.94 -1.20 -14.49
C ALA A 10 3.03 -0.17 -14.77
N LEU A 11 4.30 -0.59 -14.76
CA LEU A 11 5.44 0.27 -15.07
C LEU A 11 5.31 0.92 -16.45
N LEU A 12 5.00 0.12 -17.48
CA LEU A 12 4.79 0.61 -18.83
C LEU A 12 3.56 1.52 -18.91
N GLY A 13 2.50 1.17 -18.18
CA GLY A 13 1.30 2.00 -18.08
C GLY A 13 1.58 3.40 -17.54
N ILE A 14 2.40 3.50 -16.49
CA ILE A 14 2.83 4.78 -15.92
C ILE A 14 3.66 5.58 -16.93
N PHE A 15 4.65 4.96 -17.58
CA PHE A 15 5.46 5.63 -18.60
C PHE A 15 4.60 6.19 -19.75
N ILE A 16 3.71 5.36 -20.30
CA ILE A 16 2.78 5.78 -21.36
C ILE A 16 1.91 6.95 -20.87
N GLY A 17 1.40 6.87 -19.64
CA GLY A 17 0.62 7.94 -19.03
C GLY A 17 1.38 9.27 -18.95
N ILE A 18 2.65 9.24 -18.55
CA ILE A 18 3.53 10.42 -18.51
C ILE A 18 3.69 11.02 -19.90
N PHE A 19 4.01 10.20 -20.92
CA PHE A 19 4.17 10.70 -22.28
C PHE A 19 2.88 11.29 -22.88
N ILE A 20 1.73 10.66 -22.61
CA ILE A 20 0.43 11.20 -23.02
C ILE A 20 0.16 12.53 -22.30
N GLY A 21 0.46 12.63 -21.00
CA GLY A 21 0.31 13.86 -20.23
C GLY A 21 1.16 15.00 -20.79
N LEU A 22 2.45 14.74 -21.07
CA LEU A 22 3.36 15.70 -21.69
C LEU A 22 2.89 16.13 -23.09
N PHE A 23 2.40 15.18 -23.88
CA PHE A 23 1.81 15.47 -25.19
C PHE A 23 0.59 16.38 -25.06
N CYS A 24 -0.35 16.06 -24.17
CA CYS A 24 -1.52 16.89 -23.89
C CYS A 24 -1.13 18.30 -23.40
N MET A 25 -0.07 18.43 -22.61
CA MET A 25 0.46 19.71 -22.16
C MET A 25 0.82 20.61 -23.36
N THR A 26 1.55 20.08 -24.35
CA THR A 26 1.88 20.85 -25.56
C THR A 26 0.71 21.06 -26.49
N ALA A 27 -0.04 19.99 -26.80
CA ALA A 27 -1.05 19.99 -27.84
C ALA A 27 -2.34 20.72 -27.42
N VAL A 28 -2.69 20.68 -26.14
CA VAL A 28 -3.94 21.25 -25.62
C VAL A 28 -3.68 22.53 -24.83
N GLN A 29 -2.66 22.55 -23.96
CA GLN A 29 -2.38 23.70 -23.09
C GLN A 29 -1.39 24.70 -23.74
N GLY A 30 -0.76 24.35 -24.86
CA GLY A 30 0.12 25.24 -25.62
C GLY A 30 1.47 25.54 -24.97
N THR A 31 1.87 24.76 -23.95
CA THR A 31 3.18 24.92 -23.28
C THR A 31 4.33 24.50 -24.18
N HIS A 32 5.51 25.11 -24.04
CA HIS A 32 6.66 24.74 -24.84
C HIS A 32 7.26 23.40 -24.39
N ILE A 33 7.91 22.66 -25.30
CA ILE A 33 8.57 21.38 -24.98
C ILE A 33 9.68 21.57 -23.94
N ALA A 34 10.31 22.75 -23.93
CA ALA A 34 11.35 23.10 -22.96
C ALA A 34 10.84 23.05 -21.50
N ASP A 35 9.54 23.25 -21.28
CA ASP A 35 8.93 23.32 -19.94
C ASP A 35 8.54 21.93 -19.41
N TRP A 36 8.73 20.86 -20.19
CA TRP A 36 8.39 19.49 -19.80
C TRP A 36 9.13 19.05 -18.54
N PHE A 37 10.45 19.17 -18.56
CA PHE A 37 11.30 18.78 -17.44
C PHE A 37 11.07 19.64 -16.19
N PRO A 38 11.08 20.98 -16.28
CA PRO A 38 10.79 21.85 -15.13
C PRO A 38 9.43 21.54 -14.50
N THR A 39 8.39 21.35 -15.30
CA THR A 39 7.03 21.08 -14.79
C THR A 39 6.94 19.70 -14.12
N MET A 40 7.61 18.67 -14.67
CA MET A 40 7.68 17.36 -14.01
C MET A 40 8.46 17.43 -12.69
N HIS A 41 9.54 18.22 -12.66
CA HIS A 41 10.43 18.27 -11.51
C HIS A 41 9.86 19.11 -10.35
N TYR A 42 9.43 20.34 -10.65
CA TYR A 42 8.96 21.32 -9.65
C TYR A 42 7.43 21.39 -9.52
N GLY A 43 6.69 20.74 -10.41
CA GLY A 43 5.24 20.83 -10.47
C GLY A 43 4.75 21.99 -11.33
N TYR A 44 3.44 22.04 -11.53
CA TYR A 44 2.78 23.13 -12.24
C TYR A 44 2.53 24.29 -11.28
N THR A 45 2.74 25.53 -11.71
CA THR A 45 2.35 26.70 -10.91
C THR A 45 1.08 27.29 -11.49
N SER A 46 -0.03 27.14 -10.77
CA SER A 46 -1.32 27.67 -11.18
C SER A 46 -1.46 29.13 -10.73
N ILE A 47 -2.10 29.95 -11.57
CA ILE A 47 -2.39 31.38 -11.31
C ILE A 47 -3.83 31.54 -10.76
N SER A 48 -4.53 30.43 -10.51
CA SER A 48 -5.94 30.47 -10.09
C SER A 48 -6.08 31.00 -8.66
N GLU A 49 -6.66 32.19 -8.50
CA GLU A 49 -7.01 32.79 -7.20
C GLU A 49 -8.29 32.21 -6.59
N ALA A 50 -8.91 31.21 -7.22
CA ALA A 50 -10.15 30.63 -6.73
C ALA A 50 -9.93 29.94 -5.37
N VAL A 51 -10.59 30.47 -4.34
CA VAL A 51 -10.47 30.03 -2.95
C VAL A 51 -11.39 28.82 -2.69
N LEU A 52 -10.83 27.72 -2.20
CA LEU A 52 -11.55 26.49 -1.80
C LEU A 52 -11.85 26.46 -0.28
N GLY A 53 -11.12 27.23 0.53
CA GLY A 53 -11.26 27.31 2.00
C GLY A 53 -10.51 28.50 2.59
N ALA A 54 -10.42 28.61 3.92
CA ALA A 54 -9.91 29.82 4.60
C ALA A 54 -8.54 30.32 4.09
N ASP A 55 -7.61 29.41 3.78
CA ASP A 55 -6.26 29.71 3.26
C ASP A 55 -5.80 28.75 2.13
N TYR A 56 -6.74 28.08 1.45
CA TYR A 56 -6.41 27.05 0.44
C TYR A 56 -7.02 27.39 -0.92
N THR A 57 -6.19 27.46 -1.95
CA THR A 57 -6.61 27.82 -3.31
C THR A 57 -6.66 26.61 -4.24
N VAL A 58 -7.41 26.75 -5.34
CA VAL A 58 -7.36 25.79 -6.45
C VAL A 58 -5.93 25.69 -6.99
N ALA A 59 -5.15 26.77 -6.92
CA ALA A 59 -3.76 26.73 -7.33
C ALA A 59 -2.91 25.80 -6.47
N ASP A 60 -3.13 25.77 -5.16
CA ASP A 60 -2.41 24.89 -4.24
C ASP A 60 -2.73 23.40 -4.49
N LEU A 61 -4.00 23.09 -4.78
CA LEU A 61 -4.41 21.73 -5.10
C LEU A 61 -3.85 21.22 -6.43
N VAL A 62 -3.79 22.08 -7.44
CA VAL A 62 -3.29 21.72 -8.78
C VAL A 62 -1.76 21.73 -8.82
N GLY A 63 -1.11 22.53 -7.97
CA GLY A 63 0.33 22.79 -8.07
C GLY A 63 1.22 21.63 -7.62
N GLY A 64 0.81 20.88 -6.59
CA GLY A 64 1.30 19.53 -6.25
C GLY A 64 2.79 19.30 -5.96
N GLY A 65 3.69 20.26 -6.24
CA GLY A 65 5.14 20.19 -5.97
C GLY A 65 5.96 19.28 -6.89
N GLY A 66 5.34 18.59 -7.86
CA GLY A 66 6.05 17.72 -8.81
C GLY A 66 6.86 16.60 -8.14
N PHE A 67 7.95 16.19 -8.77
CA PHE A 67 8.86 15.19 -8.22
C PHE A 67 9.54 15.66 -6.92
N ASP A 68 9.93 16.93 -6.83
CA ASP A 68 10.59 17.50 -5.66
C ASP A 68 9.70 17.41 -4.40
N GLY A 69 8.42 17.76 -4.53
CA GLY A 69 7.44 17.62 -3.46
C GLY A 69 7.23 16.16 -2.98
N MET A 70 7.54 15.17 -3.81
CA MET A 70 7.46 13.75 -3.46
C MET A 70 8.75 13.18 -2.87
N LEU A 71 9.89 13.89 -2.91
CA LEU A 71 11.19 13.38 -2.45
C LEU A 71 11.17 12.95 -0.98
N TRP A 72 10.42 13.67 -0.14
CA TRP A 72 10.25 13.28 1.27
C TRP A 72 9.59 11.91 1.40
N ALA A 73 8.47 11.68 0.70
CA ALA A 73 7.77 10.40 0.72
C ALA A 73 8.64 9.27 0.15
N VAL A 74 9.34 9.53 -0.95
CA VAL A 74 10.27 8.55 -1.56
C VAL A 74 11.39 8.18 -0.59
N SER A 75 11.95 9.16 0.12
CA SER A 75 13.02 8.93 1.09
C SER A 75 12.54 8.05 2.26
N VAL A 76 11.34 8.33 2.79
CA VAL A 76 10.72 7.50 3.82
C VAL A 76 10.58 6.06 3.33
N VAL A 77 10.04 5.85 2.13
CA VAL A 77 9.86 4.52 1.52
C VAL A 77 11.18 3.78 1.35
N LEU A 78 12.26 4.44 0.91
CA LEU A 78 13.58 3.81 0.76
C LEU A 78 14.18 3.38 2.10
N CYS A 79 14.11 4.24 3.12
CA CYS A 79 14.57 3.91 4.47
C CYS A 79 13.75 2.75 5.07
N SER A 80 12.44 2.83 4.88
CA SER A 80 11.42 1.87 5.29
C SER A 80 11.64 0.48 4.69
N MET A 81 11.85 0.38 3.36
CA MET A 81 12.18 -0.87 2.68
C MET A 81 13.52 -1.45 3.13
N SER A 82 14.52 -0.59 3.37
CA SER A 82 15.82 -1.02 3.88
C SER A 82 15.70 -1.64 5.28
N PHE A 83 14.91 -1.02 6.16
CA PHE A 83 14.61 -1.53 7.50
C PHE A 83 13.86 -2.87 7.46
N ALA A 84 12.83 -3.00 6.62
CA ALA A 84 12.14 -4.29 6.41
C ALA A 84 13.10 -5.39 5.94
N GLY A 85 14.02 -5.07 5.03
CA GLY A 85 15.04 -6.02 4.56
C GLY A 85 15.95 -6.51 5.70
N VAL A 86 16.38 -5.62 6.59
CA VAL A 86 17.18 -5.99 7.77
C VAL A 86 16.39 -6.85 8.76
N MET A 87 15.12 -6.51 9.02
CA MET A 87 14.28 -7.31 9.92
C MET A 87 13.99 -8.72 9.39
N GLU A 88 13.90 -8.87 8.07
CA GLU A 88 13.74 -10.17 7.42
C GLU A 88 15.03 -10.98 7.47
N SER A 89 16.16 -10.39 7.10
CA SER A 89 17.46 -11.09 7.09
C SER A 89 17.94 -11.51 8.48
N THR A 90 17.52 -10.79 9.52
CA THR A 90 17.80 -11.13 10.93
C THR A 90 16.84 -12.14 11.52
N GLY A 91 15.77 -12.52 10.81
CA GLY A 91 14.74 -13.45 11.31
C GLY A 91 13.79 -12.87 12.35
N MET A 92 13.98 -11.61 12.79
CA MET A 92 13.13 -10.94 13.78
C MET A 92 11.66 -10.94 13.35
N LEU A 93 11.41 -10.81 12.05
CA LEU A 93 10.06 -10.79 11.51
C LEU A 93 9.32 -12.13 11.73
N SER A 94 10.04 -13.25 11.62
CA SER A 94 9.51 -14.59 11.85
C SER A 94 9.17 -14.82 13.33
N ASP A 95 10.03 -14.36 14.23
CA ASP A 95 9.82 -14.50 15.68
C ASP A 95 8.58 -13.72 16.16
N ILE A 96 8.42 -12.48 15.68
CA ILE A 96 7.24 -11.66 15.97
C ILE A 96 5.99 -12.34 15.40
N ALA A 97 6.06 -12.84 14.16
CA ALA A 97 4.95 -13.55 13.53
C ALA A 97 4.55 -14.79 14.33
N HIS A 98 5.51 -15.60 14.77
CA HIS A 98 5.24 -16.82 15.51
C HIS A 98 4.58 -16.55 16.88
N ARG A 99 5.01 -15.49 17.58
CA ARG A 99 4.37 -15.03 18.82
C ARG A 99 2.93 -14.61 18.58
N ILE A 100 2.68 -13.81 17.56
CA ILE A 100 1.36 -13.28 17.25
C ILE A 100 0.42 -14.37 16.70
N LEU A 101 0.94 -15.29 15.89
CA LEU A 101 0.19 -16.44 15.35
C LEU A 101 -0.26 -17.43 16.42
N SER A 102 0.35 -17.44 17.62
CA SER A 102 -0.11 -18.26 18.74
C SER A 102 -1.56 -17.94 19.16
N PHE A 103 -2.04 -16.73 18.87
CA PHE A 103 -3.42 -16.31 19.11
C PHE A 103 -4.38 -16.70 17.97
N ALA A 104 -3.86 -17.00 16.77
CA ALA A 104 -4.64 -17.34 15.60
C ALA A 104 -4.95 -18.85 15.56
N LYS A 105 -6.02 -19.31 16.21
CA LYS A 105 -6.39 -20.76 16.25
C LYS A 105 -7.24 -21.24 15.07
N ASN A 106 -8.00 -20.34 14.43
CA ASN A 106 -8.91 -20.64 13.31
C ASN A 106 -8.79 -19.56 12.21
N THR A 107 -9.40 -19.79 11.04
CA THR A 107 -9.31 -18.87 9.88
C THR A 107 -9.73 -17.44 10.23
N GLY A 108 -10.83 -17.24 10.96
CA GLY A 108 -11.27 -15.91 11.38
C GLY A 108 -10.27 -15.20 12.28
N SER A 109 -9.69 -15.91 13.25
CA SER A 109 -8.65 -15.35 14.12
C SER A 109 -7.34 -15.06 13.38
N LEU A 110 -7.00 -15.80 12.32
CA LEU A 110 -5.86 -15.47 11.46
C LEU A 110 -6.10 -14.18 10.69
N VAL A 111 -7.27 -14.03 10.07
CA VAL A 111 -7.68 -12.78 9.41
C VAL A 111 -7.66 -11.62 10.41
N THR A 112 -8.19 -11.82 11.61
CA THR A 112 -8.22 -10.81 12.68
C THR A 112 -6.81 -10.38 13.06
N VAL A 113 -5.93 -11.33 13.32
CA VAL A 113 -4.54 -11.08 13.68
C VAL A 113 -3.82 -10.34 12.56
N THR A 114 -4.04 -10.72 11.29
CA THR A 114 -3.48 -10.01 10.13
C THR A 114 -3.98 -8.57 10.05
N VAL A 115 -5.29 -8.34 10.10
CA VAL A 115 -5.90 -7.01 10.04
C VAL A 115 -5.40 -6.12 11.18
N VAL A 116 -5.41 -6.62 12.42
CA VAL A 116 -4.93 -5.86 13.59
C VAL A 116 -3.44 -5.55 13.45
N SER A 117 -2.64 -6.51 13.00
CA SER A 117 -1.20 -6.29 12.79
C SER A 117 -0.95 -5.22 11.73
N CYS A 118 -1.66 -5.24 10.61
CA CYS A 118 -1.58 -4.20 9.59
C CYS A 118 -1.85 -2.83 10.18
N ILE A 119 -2.92 -2.67 10.95
CA ILE A 119 -3.31 -1.40 11.59
C ILE A 119 -2.23 -0.94 12.58
N VAL A 120 -1.73 -1.86 13.43
CA VAL A 120 -0.66 -1.57 14.39
C VAL A 120 0.62 -1.14 13.68
N VAL A 121 1.05 -1.86 12.65
CA VAL A 121 2.23 -1.49 11.87
C VAL A 121 2.01 -0.12 11.23
N ASN A 122 0.84 0.14 10.64
CA ASN A 122 0.49 1.45 10.07
C ASN A 122 0.60 2.60 11.08
N MET A 123 0.16 2.37 12.32
CA MET A 123 0.26 3.36 13.41
C MET A 123 1.70 3.57 13.86
N LEU A 124 2.54 2.53 13.84
CA LEU A 124 3.93 2.60 14.32
C LEU A 124 4.90 3.13 13.26
N THR A 125 4.75 2.71 12.00
CA THR A 125 5.70 3.03 10.92
C THR A 125 5.35 4.29 10.18
N ALA A 126 4.11 4.79 10.31
CA ALA A 126 3.58 5.92 9.54
C ALA A 126 3.67 5.73 8.01
N ASP A 127 3.90 4.50 7.55
CA ASP A 127 4.16 4.15 6.16
C ASP A 127 3.29 2.94 5.77
N GLN A 128 2.40 3.16 4.80
CA GLN A 128 1.49 2.16 4.27
C GLN A 128 2.22 0.99 3.58
N TYR A 129 3.34 1.23 2.90
CA TYR A 129 4.09 0.18 2.21
C TYR A 129 4.63 -0.84 3.21
N LEU A 130 5.16 -0.39 4.35
CA LEU A 130 5.56 -1.31 5.43
C LEU A 130 4.38 -2.06 6.02
N ALA A 131 3.28 -1.36 6.26
CA ALA A 131 2.06 -1.97 6.80
C ALA A 131 1.48 -3.06 5.88
N ILE A 132 1.80 -3.05 4.58
CA ILE A 132 1.45 -4.10 3.63
C ILE A 132 2.54 -5.19 3.58
N ILE A 133 3.79 -4.81 3.33
CA ILE A 133 4.89 -5.75 3.06
C ILE A 133 5.19 -6.62 4.28
N LEU A 134 5.22 -6.01 5.47
CA LEU A 134 5.68 -6.65 6.69
C LEU A 134 4.68 -7.74 7.15
N PRO A 135 3.38 -7.44 7.40
CA PRO A 135 2.38 -8.48 7.65
C PRO A 135 2.20 -9.46 6.49
N GLY A 136 2.33 -9.00 5.24
CA GLY A 136 2.25 -9.86 4.06
C GLY A 136 3.32 -10.95 4.06
N ARG A 137 4.54 -10.62 4.47
CA ARG A 137 5.63 -11.60 4.62
C ARG A 137 5.46 -12.47 5.86
N MET A 138 5.11 -11.88 7.00
CA MET A 138 4.90 -12.60 8.27
C MET A 138 3.84 -13.71 8.18
N TYR A 139 2.73 -13.42 7.49
CA TYR A 139 1.55 -14.29 7.51
C TYR A 139 1.40 -15.15 6.27
N LYS A 140 2.24 -14.96 5.23
CA LYS A 140 2.21 -15.75 3.99
C LYS A 140 2.17 -17.26 4.29
N THR A 141 3.14 -17.75 5.05
CA THR A 141 3.27 -19.16 5.42
C THR A 141 2.05 -19.65 6.19
N ALA A 142 1.54 -18.86 7.14
CA ALA A 142 0.39 -19.23 7.97
C ALA A 142 -0.93 -19.34 7.18
N PHE A 143 -1.10 -18.55 6.12
CA PHE A 143 -2.25 -18.67 5.21
C PHE A 143 -2.11 -19.90 4.31
N GLU A 144 -0.92 -20.13 3.76
CA GLU A 144 -0.60 -21.29 2.93
C GLU A 144 -0.76 -22.61 3.69
N ASP A 145 -0.29 -22.70 4.94
CA ASP A 145 -0.41 -23.91 5.78
C ASP A 145 -1.87 -24.25 6.11
N ARG A 146 -2.80 -23.30 5.93
CA ARG A 146 -4.24 -23.50 6.04
C ARG A 146 -4.93 -23.73 4.71
N LYS A 147 -4.16 -23.97 3.64
CA LYS A 147 -4.63 -24.13 2.27
C LYS A 147 -5.49 -22.96 1.79
N LEU A 148 -5.17 -21.72 2.18
CA LEU A 148 -5.90 -20.52 1.76
C LEU A 148 -5.19 -19.86 0.56
N LYS A 149 -5.93 -19.53 -0.51
CA LYS A 149 -5.36 -18.83 -1.67
C LYS A 149 -4.70 -17.50 -1.28
N ALA A 150 -3.58 -17.15 -1.93
CA ALA A 150 -2.82 -15.92 -1.67
C ALA A 150 -3.67 -14.64 -1.77
N LYS A 151 -4.74 -14.66 -2.58
CA LYS A 151 -5.68 -13.55 -2.67
C LYS A 151 -6.41 -13.23 -1.37
N ASN A 152 -6.60 -14.21 -0.48
CA ASN A 152 -7.23 -13.98 0.82
C ASN A 152 -6.34 -13.10 1.69
N LEU A 153 -5.02 -13.41 1.72
CA LEU A 153 -4.04 -12.58 2.41
C LEU A 153 -3.95 -11.20 1.77
N SER A 154 -3.80 -11.12 0.44
CA SER A 154 -3.76 -9.84 -0.28
C SER A 154 -4.98 -8.97 0.02
N ARG A 155 -6.18 -9.56 0.02
CA ARG A 155 -7.41 -8.87 0.40
C ARG A 155 -7.34 -8.34 1.84
N CYS A 156 -6.89 -9.16 2.80
CA CYS A 156 -6.77 -8.70 4.19
C CYS A 156 -5.80 -7.51 4.31
N LEU A 157 -4.68 -7.53 3.58
CA LEU A 157 -3.71 -6.43 3.58
C LEU A 157 -4.34 -5.14 3.01
N GLU A 158 -5.04 -5.23 1.88
CA GLU A 158 -5.72 -4.08 1.26
C GLU A 158 -6.87 -3.56 2.13
N ASP A 159 -7.68 -4.46 2.68
CA ASP A 159 -8.82 -4.09 3.53
C ASP A 159 -8.39 -3.40 4.82
N SER A 160 -7.13 -3.55 5.24
CA SER A 160 -6.61 -3.03 6.51
C SER A 160 -5.51 -1.98 6.32
N ALA A 161 -4.32 -2.35 5.83
CA ALA A 161 -3.18 -1.45 5.70
C ALA A 161 -3.46 -0.28 4.75
N THR A 162 -4.04 -0.55 3.57
CA THR A 162 -4.36 0.52 2.60
C THR A 162 -5.43 1.47 3.13
N LEU A 163 -6.50 0.92 3.71
CA LEU A 163 -7.65 1.71 4.11
C LEU A 163 -7.49 2.43 5.45
N THR A 164 -6.67 1.91 6.37
CA THR A 164 -6.43 2.60 7.65
C THR A 164 -5.34 3.67 7.58
N SER A 165 -4.53 3.68 6.53
CA SER A 165 -3.46 4.66 6.34
C SER A 165 -3.97 6.13 6.34
N PRO A 166 -5.04 6.50 5.61
CA PRO A 166 -5.56 7.88 5.60
C PRO A 166 -6.20 8.35 6.91
N ILE A 167 -6.56 7.46 7.84
CA ILE A 167 -7.22 7.84 9.11
C ILE A 167 -6.23 7.98 10.28
N ILE A 168 -4.93 7.73 10.04
CA ILE A 168 -3.87 7.88 11.04
C ILE A 168 -3.18 9.25 10.81
N PRO A 169 -3.27 10.20 11.76
CA PRO A 169 -2.87 11.60 11.52
C PRO A 169 -1.40 11.79 11.11
N TRP A 170 -0.52 10.97 11.66
CA TRP A 170 0.92 11.03 11.41
C TRP A 170 1.37 10.11 10.28
N ASN A 171 0.47 9.35 9.66
CA ASN A 171 0.79 8.56 8.47
C ASN A 171 0.85 9.49 7.24
N VAL A 172 1.70 9.17 6.27
CA VAL A 172 1.85 9.93 5.01
C VAL A 172 0.49 10.21 4.35
N CYS A 173 -0.40 9.22 4.22
CA CYS A 173 -1.69 9.45 3.58
C CYS A 173 -2.62 10.32 4.43
N GLY A 174 -2.59 10.18 5.76
CA GLY A 174 -3.38 11.00 6.67
C GLY A 174 -2.92 12.46 6.67
N ALA A 175 -1.61 12.68 6.69
CA ALA A 175 -1.01 14.01 6.58
C ALA A 175 -1.39 14.68 5.25
N THR A 176 -1.25 13.97 4.12
CA THR A 176 -1.64 14.48 2.80
C THR A 176 -3.13 14.84 2.73
N MET A 177 -4.01 13.99 3.25
CA MET A 177 -5.46 14.26 3.26
C MET A 177 -5.81 15.47 4.14
N SER A 178 -5.16 15.59 5.30
CA SER A 178 -5.34 16.76 6.19
C SER A 178 -4.88 18.05 5.49
N SER A 179 -3.76 18.02 4.77
CA SER A 179 -3.26 19.15 3.99
C SER A 179 -4.20 19.55 2.85
N PHE A 180 -4.72 18.59 2.08
CA PHE A 180 -5.62 18.88 0.97
C PHE A 180 -7.01 19.36 1.40
N LEU A 181 -7.53 18.81 2.51
CA LEU A 181 -8.85 19.19 3.02
C LEU A 181 -8.80 20.45 3.90
N GLY A 182 -7.62 20.88 4.34
CA GLY A 182 -7.45 22.02 5.24
C GLY A 182 -8.04 21.79 6.64
N VAL A 183 -8.33 20.53 7.01
CA VAL A 183 -8.90 20.16 8.31
C VAL A 183 -8.07 19.07 8.98
N PRO A 184 -7.99 19.03 10.32
CA PRO A 184 -7.30 17.96 11.03
C PRO A 184 -7.90 16.59 10.71
N THR A 185 -7.08 15.54 10.74
CA THR A 185 -7.52 14.15 10.49
C THR A 185 -8.73 13.75 11.34
N ALA A 186 -8.76 14.13 12.62
CA ALA A 186 -9.89 13.88 13.51
C ALA A 186 -11.24 14.42 13.00
N ALA A 187 -11.24 15.49 12.21
CA ALA A 187 -12.45 16.09 11.68
C ALA A 187 -13.06 15.28 10.52
N TYR A 188 -12.22 14.66 9.66
CA TYR A 188 -12.73 13.90 8.52
C TYR A 188 -12.91 12.39 8.79
N ILE A 189 -12.27 11.82 9.82
CA ILE A 189 -12.38 10.38 10.17
C ILE A 189 -13.84 9.87 10.19
N PRO A 190 -14.82 10.58 10.80
CA PRO A 190 -16.21 10.09 10.84
C PRO A 190 -16.83 9.90 9.46
N TYR A 191 -16.40 10.71 8.49
CA TYR A 191 -16.88 10.67 7.10
C TYR A 191 -16.11 9.64 6.25
N ALA A 192 -14.94 9.17 6.71
CA ALA A 192 -14.15 8.12 6.07
C ALA A 192 -14.72 6.72 6.38
N ILE A 193 -16.02 6.51 6.12
CA ILE A 193 -16.76 5.30 6.49
C ILE A 193 -16.09 4.04 5.95
N LEU A 194 -15.69 4.05 4.67
CA LEU A 194 -15.03 2.92 4.04
C LEU A 194 -13.74 2.53 4.79
N ASN A 195 -12.98 3.51 5.27
CA ASN A 195 -11.66 3.32 5.86
C ASN A 195 -11.70 2.57 7.20
N TRP A 196 -12.67 2.89 8.07
CA TRP A 196 -12.81 2.24 9.37
C TRP A 196 -13.79 1.04 9.34
N LEU A 197 -14.75 1.01 8.40
CA LEU A 197 -15.72 -0.09 8.30
C LEU A 197 -15.13 -1.32 7.62
N ASN A 198 -14.35 -1.16 6.55
CA ASN A 198 -13.87 -2.29 5.76
C ASN A 198 -12.98 -3.28 6.54
N PRO A 199 -12.06 -2.85 7.44
CA PRO A 199 -11.33 -3.78 8.31
C PRO A 199 -12.28 -4.66 9.15
N LEU A 200 -13.39 -4.10 9.66
CA LEU A 200 -14.38 -4.82 10.44
C LEU A 200 -15.13 -5.86 9.59
N ILE A 201 -15.50 -5.48 8.36
CA ILE A 201 -16.13 -6.40 7.40
C ILE A 201 -15.16 -7.53 7.01
N SER A 202 -13.87 -7.22 6.82
CA SER A 202 -12.86 -8.22 6.49
C SER A 202 -12.72 -9.27 7.61
N ILE A 203 -12.69 -8.83 8.88
CA ILE A 203 -12.72 -9.71 10.05
C ILE A 203 -13.97 -10.57 10.06
N LEU A 204 -15.15 -9.97 9.86
CA LEU A 204 -16.42 -10.69 9.82
C LEU A 204 -16.41 -11.78 8.74
N TYR A 205 -15.92 -11.48 7.53
CA TYR A 205 -15.84 -12.44 6.43
C TYR A 205 -14.85 -13.58 6.75
N GLY A 206 -13.77 -13.28 7.47
CA GLY A 206 -12.86 -14.30 7.97
C GLY A 206 -13.53 -15.32 8.90
N TYR A 207 -14.44 -14.87 9.78
CA TYR A 207 -15.20 -15.76 10.67
C TYR A 207 -16.35 -16.49 9.96
N LEU A 208 -17.06 -15.81 9.06
CA LEU A 208 -18.17 -16.41 8.30
C LEU A 208 -17.68 -17.35 7.19
N GLY A 209 -16.40 -17.31 6.82
CA GLY A 209 -15.84 -18.06 5.69
C GLY A 209 -16.30 -17.51 4.33
N PHE A 210 -16.97 -16.37 4.30
CA PHE A 210 -17.43 -15.76 3.05
C PHE A 210 -16.23 -15.29 2.23
N THR A 211 -16.16 -15.70 0.97
CA THR A 211 -15.03 -15.42 0.04
C THR A 211 -13.65 -15.91 0.49
N MET A 212 -13.57 -16.82 1.47
CA MET A 212 -12.32 -17.45 1.90
C MET A 212 -12.00 -18.66 1.03
N GLU A 213 -11.40 -18.41 -0.12
CA GLU A 213 -11.12 -19.48 -1.09
C GLU A 213 -9.94 -20.36 -0.69
N LYS A 214 -10.15 -21.67 -0.79
CA LYS A 214 -9.14 -22.67 -0.50
C LYS A 214 -8.36 -23.07 -1.76
N MET A 215 -7.11 -23.45 -1.57
CA MET A 215 -6.26 -24.03 -2.60
C MET A 215 -6.74 -25.44 -2.92
N SER A 216 -6.57 -25.88 -4.17
CA SER A 216 -6.63 -27.31 -4.51
C SER A 216 -5.41 -28.04 -3.95
N ASP A 217 -5.47 -29.37 -3.87
CA ASP A 217 -4.32 -30.15 -3.41
C ASP A 217 -3.12 -30.02 -4.38
N GLU A 218 -3.37 -29.92 -5.69
CA GLU A 218 -2.32 -29.64 -6.69
C GLU A 218 -1.68 -28.25 -6.50
N GLU A 219 -2.48 -27.21 -6.24
CA GLU A 219 -1.98 -25.85 -5.96
C GLU A 219 -1.13 -25.84 -4.68
N TYR A 220 -1.48 -26.64 -3.67
CA TYR A 220 -0.75 -26.74 -2.43
C TYR A 220 0.58 -27.49 -2.58
N GLU A 221 0.60 -28.61 -3.31
CA GLU A 221 1.84 -29.35 -3.60
C GLU A 221 2.84 -28.49 -4.38
N ALA A 222 2.37 -27.71 -5.36
CA ALA A 222 3.24 -26.78 -6.10
C ALA A 222 3.90 -25.74 -5.18
N ILE A 223 3.21 -25.27 -4.14
CA ILE A 223 3.77 -24.34 -3.14
C ILE A 223 4.80 -25.04 -2.26
N LEU A 224 4.56 -26.29 -1.85
CA LEU A 224 5.52 -27.07 -1.07
C LEU A 224 6.81 -27.31 -1.85
N ASP A 225 6.70 -27.64 -3.14
CA ASP A 225 7.86 -27.79 -4.03
C ASP A 225 8.62 -26.47 -4.17
N GLN A 226 7.91 -25.35 -4.33
CA GLN A 226 8.53 -24.03 -4.38
C GLN A 226 9.29 -23.72 -3.08
N ARG A 227 8.70 -23.99 -1.91
CA ARG A 227 9.37 -23.79 -0.61
C ARG A 227 10.63 -24.64 -0.47
N ARG A 228 10.62 -25.88 -0.98
CA ARG A 228 11.80 -26.75 -0.98
C ARG A 228 12.91 -26.16 -1.84
N ILE A 229 12.58 -25.68 -3.04
CA ILE A 229 13.52 -25.01 -3.94
C ILE A 229 14.10 -23.75 -3.26
N ASP A 230 13.24 -22.91 -2.68
CA ASP A 230 13.66 -21.67 -2.01
C ASP A 230 14.60 -21.97 -0.82
N ALA A 231 14.32 -23.03 -0.04
CA ALA A 231 15.16 -23.47 1.06
C ALA A 231 16.53 -24.01 0.58
N GLU A 232 16.55 -24.77 -0.52
CA GLU A 232 17.79 -25.25 -1.14
C GLU A 232 18.64 -24.11 -1.68
N LEU A 233 18.02 -23.09 -2.29
CA LEU A 233 18.70 -21.89 -2.77
C LEU A 233 19.25 -21.07 -1.61
N ALA A 234 18.47 -20.88 -0.54
CA ALA A 234 18.93 -20.19 0.67
C ALA A 234 20.12 -20.91 1.31
N ALA A 235 20.08 -22.24 1.40
CA ALA A 235 21.20 -23.03 1.94
C ALA A 235 22.47 -22.91 1.08
N LYS A 236 22.33 -22.83 -0.25
CA LYS A 236 23.45 -22.62 -1.18
C LYS A 236 24.01 -21.20 -1.13
N ALA A 237 23.19 -20.19 -0.82
CA ALA A 237 23.64 -18.79 -0.72
C ALA A 237 24.42 -18.48 0.58
N VAL A 238 24.32 -19.34 1.59
CA VAL A 238 25.02 -19.22 2.87
C VAL A 238 26.37 -19.99 2.87
N GLN A 239 26.60 -20.84 1.86
CA GLN A 239 27.89 -21.52 1.61
C GLN A 239 28.80 -20.67 0.74
#